data_AF-A0A3B0YKM9-F1
#
_entry.id   AF-A0A3B0YKM9-F1
#
_cell.length_a   1.000
_cell.length_b   1.000
_cell.length_c   1.000
_cell.angle_alpha   90.00
_cell.angle_beta   90.00
_cell.angle_gamma   90.00
#
_symmetry.space_group_name_H-M   'P 1'
#
loop_
_entity.id
_entity.type
_entity.pdbx_description
1 polymer ?
#
loop_
_entity_poly.entity_id
_entity_poly.type
_entity_poly.pdbx_seq_one_letter_code
_entity_poly.pdbx_strand_id
1 'polypeptide(L)'
;MIAQRIKQARESKGISKAELARRVAVSRASVSMWEDGKNVSSANILKIAGVLDVAPEWIQYGVGEENVCVNTLADCLAYVRKVTSRKDLDLSDDQYARVAAHLYQEHGKGAPLNEVQVEHLFKEQTRLQQVV
;
A
#
# COMPACT_ATOMS: atom_id res chain seq x y z
N MET A 1 12.79 -10.68 1.73
CA MET A 1 13.92 -10.27 0.88
C MET A 1 13.51 -9.07 0.03
N ILE A 2 14.43 -8.14 -0.29
CA ILE A 2 14.16 -6.96 -1.13
C ILE A 2 13.50 -7.35 -2.45
N ALA A 3 14.07 -8.34 -3.13
CA ALA A 3 13.56 -8.86 -4.41
C ALA A 3 12.08 -9.23 -4.38
N GLN A 4 11.67 -9.98 -3.34
CA GLN A 4 10.28 -10.40 -3.18
C GLN A 4 9.35 -9.21 -2.94
N ARG A 5 9.79 -8.21 -2.17
CA ARG A 5 8.99 -7.00 -1.90
C ARG A 5 8.80 -6.13 -3.14
N ILE A 6 9.83 -5.98 -3.97
CA ILE A 6 9.72 -5.28 -5.26
C ILE A 6 8.72 -6.02 -6.17
N LYS A 7 8.87 -7.35 -6.29
CA LYS A 7 7.99 -8.18 -7.11
C LYS A 7 6.54 -8.10 -6.64
N GLN A 8 6.32 -8.27 -5.33
CA GLN A 8 5.01 -8.20 -4.71
C GLN A 8 4.36 -6.85 -4.96
N ALA A 9 5.02 -5.73 -4.62
CA ALA A 9 4.47 -4.40 -4.83
C ALA A 9 4.18 -4.10 -6.32
N ARG A 10 5.03 -4.60 -7.23
CA ARG A 10 4.81 -4.47 -8.68
C ARG A 10 3.55 -5.23 -9.14
N GLU A 11 3.37 -6.46 -8.67
CA GLU A 11 2.22 -7.31 -8.99
C GLU A 11 0.94 -6.76 -8.38
N SER A 12 1.01 -6.29 -7.13
CA SER A 12 -0.05 -5.55 -6.43
C SER A 12 -0.51 -4.31 -7.19
N LYS A 13 0.43 -3.58 -7.83
CA LYS A 13 0.11 -2.42 -8.67
C LYS A 13 -0.35 -2.80 -10.09
N GLY A 14 -0.35 -4.08 -10.45
CA GLY A 14 -0.81 -4.56 -11.75
C GLY A 14 0.08 -4.17 -12.94
N ILE A 15 1.34 -3.78 -12.71
CA ILE A 15 2.24 -3.34 -13.79
C ILE A 15 3.29 -4.41 -14.15
N SER A 16 3.71 -4.43 -15.42
CA SER A 16 4.74 -5.35 -15.89
C SER A 16 6.16 -4.90 -15.48
N LYS A 17 7.13 -5.82 -15.50
CA LYS A 17 8.56 -5.48 -15.32
C LYS A 17 9.04 -4.39 -16.30
N ALA A 18 8.52 -4.43 -17.54
CA ALA A 18 8.85 -3.44 -18.57
C ALA A 18 8.27 -2.06 -18.24
N GLU A 19 7.05 -2.02 -17.70
CA GLU A 19 6.42 -0.76 -17.29
C GLU A 19 7.12 -0.15 -16.09
N LEU A 20 7.47 -0.95 -15.07
CA LEU A 20 8.27 -0.46 -13.94
C LEU A 20 9.61 0.10 -14.43
N ALA A 21 10.30 -0.62 -15.33
CA ALA A 21 11.58 -0.19 -15.89
C ALA A 21 11.48 1.16 -16.60
N ARG A 22 10.43 1.37 -17.42
CA ARG A 22 10.17 2.66 -18.08
C ARG A 22 9.98 3.78 -17.05
N ARG A 23 9.15 3.56 -16.03
CA ARG A 23 8.81 4.58 -15.02
C ARG A 23 10.00 4.98 -14.14
N VAL A 24 10.92 4.05 -13.83
CA VAL A 24 12.13 4.35 -13.05
C VAL A 24 13.36 4.67 -13.91
N ALA A 25 13.17 4.77 -15.23
CA ALA A 25 14.20 5.09 -16.23
C ALA A 25 15.41 4.13 -16.20
N VAL A 26 15.14 2.82 -16.25
CA VAL A 26 16.17 1.76 -16.32
C VAL A 26 15.80 0.72 -17.38
N SER A 27 16.69 -0.25 -17.60
CA SER A 27 16.41 -1.38 -18.48
C SER A 27 15.45 -2.40 -17.84
N ARG A 28 14.65 -3.09 -18.64
CA ARG A 28 13.84 -4.24 -18.17
C ARG A 28 14.71 -5.32 -17.50
N ALA A 29 15.94 -5.52 -18.00
CA ALA A 29 16.90 -6.46 -17.43
C ALA A 29 17.29 -6.08 -15.99
N SER A 30 17.46 -4.78 -15.71
CA SER A 30 17.72 -4.28 -14.35
C SER A 30 16.60 -4.68 -13.39
N VAL A 31 15.34 -4.49 -13.79
CA VAL A 31 14.18 -4.90 -12.96
C VAL A 31 14.15 -6.42 -12.74
N SER A 32 14.42 -7.22 -13.76
CA SER A 32 14.54 -8.67 -13.58
C SER A 32 15.63 -9.04 -12.57
N MET A 33 16.83 -8.47 -12.71
CA MET A 33 17.93 -8.72 -11.77
C MET A 33 17.56 -8.38 -10.32
N TRP A 34 16.83 -7.28 -10.11
CA TRP A 34 16.36 -6.88 -8.77
C TRP A 34 15.36 -7.87 -8.19
N GLU A 35 14.39 -8.33 -9.00
CA GLU A 35 13.41 -9.35 -8.57
C GLU A 35 14.01 -10.76 -8.43
N ASP A 36 15.21 -10.99 -8.98
CA ASP A 36 15.96 -12.23 -8.85
C ASP A 36 16.99 -12.19 -7.70
N GLY A 37 17.02 -11.12 -6.89
CA GLY A 37 17.87 -11.04 -5.70
C GLY A 37 19.18 -10.29 -5.85
N LYS A 38 19.43 -9.61 -6.97
CA LYS A 38 20.59 -8.73 -7.11
C LYS A 38 20.39 -7.41 -6.36
N ASN A 39 21.50 -6.81 -5.93
CA ASN A 39 21.49 -5.54 -5.21
C ASN A 39 20.81 -4.43 -6.02
N VAL A 40 20.05 -3.62 -5.31
CA VAL A 40 19.38 -2.42 -5.79
C VAL A 40 20.06 -1.24 -5.11
N SER A 41 20.43 -0.19 -5.85
CA SER A 41 20.98 1.02 -5.23
C SER A 41 19.89 1.79 -4.48
N SER A 42 20.26 2.52 -3.43
CA SER A 42 19.31 3.34 -2.66
C SER A 42 18.56 4.36 -3.54
N ALA A 43 19.23 4.93 -4.54
CA ALA A 43 18.60 5.82 -5.51
C ALA A 43 17.50 5.12 -6.33
N ASN A 44 17.70 3.86 -6.73
CA ASN A 44 16.67 3.10 -7.43
C ASN A 44 15.56 2.65 -6.48
N ILE A 45 15.87 2.35 -5.21
CA ILE A 45 14.84 2.06 -4.20
C ILE A 45 13.88 3.24 -4.04
N LEU A 46 14.38 4.47 -3.95
CA LEU A 46 13.54 5.67 -3.88
C LEU A 46 12.63 5.82 -5.11
N LYS A 47 13.16 5.58 -6.31
CA LYS A 47 12.36 5.62 -7.54
C LYS A 47 11.30 4.52 -7.59
N ILE A 48 11.67 3.30 -7.22
CA ILE A 48 10.76 2.15 -7.17
C ILE A 48 9.65 2.42 -6.15
N ALA A 49 10.00 2.90 -4.96
CA ALA A 49 9.07 3.28 -3.90
C ALA A 49 8.03 4.29 -4.40
N GLY A 50 8.47 5.37 -5.07
CA GLY A 50 7.55 6.35 -5.64
C GLY A 50 6.68 5.80 -6.79
N VAL A 51 7.21 4.89 -7.62
CA VAL A 51 6.42 4.29 -8.70
C VAL A 51 5.45 3.24 -8.21
N LEU A 52 5.78 2.51 -7.14
CA LEU A 52 4.97 1.43 -6.59
C LEU A 52 4.07 1.89 -5.43
N ASP A 53 4.12 3.17 -5.09
CA ASP A 53 3.47 3.74 -3.91
C ASP A 53 3.77 2.92 -2.66
N VAL A 54 5.04 2.70 -2.30
CA VAL A 54 5.41 2.00 -1.05
C VAL A 54 6.50 2.78 -0.32
N ALA A 55 6.66 2.56 0.98
CA ALA A 55 7.78 3.13 1.72
C ALA A 55 9.12 2.54 1.24
N PRO A 56 10.16 3.35 0.99
CA PRO A 56 11.49 2.83 0.64
C PRO A 56 12.09 1.97 1.76
N GLU A 57 11.79 2.26 3.02
CA GLU A 57 12.17 1.46 4.19
C GLU A 57 11.53 0.08 4.16
N TRP A 58 10.29 -0.02 3.66
CA TRP A 58 9.61 -1.30 3.49
C TRP A 58 10.32 -2.11 2.41
N ILE A 59 10.67 -1.51 1.27
CA ILE A 59 11.45 -2.20 0.24
C ILE A 59 12.79 -2.68 0.81
N GLN A 60 13.53 -1.81 1.49
CA GLN A 60 14.90 -2.08 1.91
C GLN A 60 14.97 -3.04 3.11
N TYR A 61 14.24 -2.75 4.18
CA TYR A 61 14.34 -3.44 5.46
C TYR A 61 13.12 -4.32 5.76
N GLY A 62 11.99 -4.11 5.07
CA GLY A 62 10.73 -4.77 5.39
C GLY A 62 10.03 -4.16 6.61
N VAL A 63 10.37 -2.91 6.95
CA VAL A 63 9.76 -2.15 8.05
C VAL A 63 8.97 -0.97 7.47
N GLY A 64 7.88 -0.58 8.13
CA GLY A 64 7.00 0.49 7.66
C GLY A 64 5.81 0.01 6.85
N GLU A 65 5.03 0.97 6.32
CA GLU A 65 3.74 0.70 5.68
C GLU A 65 3.90 -0.02 4.32
N GLU A 66 3.32 -1.20 4.24
CA GLU A 66 3.07 -1.92 2.99
C GLU A 66 1.78 -1.34 2.38
N ASN A 67 1.82 -0.80 1.16
CA ASN A 67 0.59 -0.54 0.43
C ASN A 67 0.00 -1.89 0.01
N VAL A 68 -1.13 -2.24 0.61
CA VAL A 68 -1.83 -3.49 0.36
C VAL A 68 -2.69 -3.31 -0.88
N CYS A 69 -2.51 -4.17 -1.89
CA CYS A 69 -3.48 -4.24 -2.99
C CYS A 69 -4.78 -4.83 -2.46
N VAL A 70 -5.86 -4.06 -2.51
CA VAL A 70 -7.21 -4.54 -2.25
C VAL A 70 -7.93 -4.60 -3.60
N ASN A 71 -8.34 -5.78 -4.03
CA ASN A 71 -9.09 -5.93 -5.27
C ASN A 71 -10.59 -6.02 -5.00
N THR A 72 -10.97 -6.27 -3.74
CA THR A 72 -12.33 -6.47 -3.29
C THR A 72 -12.62 -5.69 -2.01
N LEU A 73 -13.90 -5.49 -1.71
CA LEU A 73 -14.33 -4.94 -0.42
C LEU A 73 -13.90 -5.83 0.76
N ALA A 74 -13.80 -7.14 0.56
CA ALA A 74 -13.32 -8.08 1.58
C ALA A 74 -11.85 -7.82 1.93
N ASP A 75 -11.02 -7.49 0.94
CA ASP A 75 -9.62 -7.11 1.17
C ASP A 75 -9.52 -5.79 1.95
N CYS A 76 -10.38 -4.80 1.64
CA CYS A 76 -10.48 -3.56 2.43
C CYS A 76 -10.87 -3.85 3.88
N LEU A 77 -11.86 -4.71 4.10
CA LEU A 77 -12.30 -5.09 5.44
C LEU A 77 -11.18 -5.77 6.23
N ALA A 78 -10.45 -6.71 5.60
CA ALA A 78 -9.30 -7.36 6.21
C ALA A 78 -8.18 -6.34 6.53
N TYR A 79 -7.96 -5.38 5.63
CA TYR A 79 -6.97 -4.33 5.82
C TYR A 79 -7.32 -3.41 7.00
N VAL A 80 -8.55 -2.88 7.05
CA VAL A 80 -9.00 -2.03 8.15
C VAL A 80 -8.87 -2.77 9.47
N ARG A 81 -9.32 -4.03 9.57
CA ARG A 81 -9.14 -4.88 10.76
C ARG A 81 -7.68 -5.01 11.17
N LYS A 82 -6.77 -5.27 10.22
CA LYS A 82 -5.33 -5.37 10.50
C LYS A 82 -4.76 -4.06 11.04
N VAL A 83 -5.21 -2.90 10.55
CA VAL A 83 -4.73 -1.59 11.00
C VAL A 83 -5.30 -1.25 12.37
N THR A 84 -6.60 -1.42 12.57
CA THR A 84 -7.27 -1.09 13.82
C THR A 84 -6.79 -1.96 14.98
N SER A 85 -6.58 -3.26 14.78
CA SER A 85 -5.99 -4.15 15.79
C SER A 85 -4.55 -3.78 16.17
N ARG A 86 -3.76 -3.19 15.25
CA ARG A 86 -2.39 -2.74 15.55
C ARG A 86 -2.36 -1.40 16.28
N LYS A 87 -3.38 -0.58 16.11
CA LYS A 87 -3.47 0.78 16.64
C LYS A 87 -4.37 0.88 17.88
N ASP A 88 -4.87 -0.24 18.39
CA ASP A 88 -5.88 -0.32 19.45
C ASP A 88 -7.08 0.61 19.21
N LEU A 89 -7.53 0.68 17.94
CA LEU A 89 -8.70 1.44 17.54
C LEU A 89 -9.95 0.56 17.66
N ASP A 90 -10.82 0.88 18.61
CA ASP A 90 -12.10 0.19 18.77
C ASP A 90 -13.15 0.82 17.83
N LEU A 91 -13.48 0.12 16.75
CA LEU A 91 -14.53 0.50 15.81
C LEU A 91 -15.72 -0.43 15.97
N SER A 92 -16.93 0.13 15.92
CA SER A 92 -18.14 -0.67 15.73
C SER A 92 -18.17 -1.32 14.34
N ASP A 93 -18.93 -2.40 14.19
CA ASP A 93 -19.10 -3.10 12.90
C ASP A 93 -19.56 -2.17 11.76
N ASP A 94 -20.40 -1.17 12.07
CA ASP A 94 -20.86 -0.16 11.11
C ASP A 94 -19.73 0.78 10.68
N GLN A 95 -18.91 1.27 11.62
CA GLN A 95 -17.74 2.09 11.30
C GLN A 95 -16.71 1.31 10.46
N TYR A 96 -16.47 0.03 10.79
CA TYR A 96 -15.63 -0.86 9.99
C TYR A 96 -16.11 -0.95 8.54
N ALA A 97 -17.39 -1.21 8.34
CA ALA A 97 -17.98 -1.33 7.02
C ALA A 97 -17.86 -0.02 6.22
N ARG A 98 -18.09 1.14 6.87
CA ARG A 98 -18.00 2.45 6.21
C ARG A 98 -16.57 2.80 5.81
N VAL A 99 -15.60 2.62 6.71
CA VAL A 99 -14.19 2.88 6.41
C VAL A 99 -13.72 1.96 5.27
N ALA A 100 -14.03 0.67 5.33
CA ALA A 100 -13.65 -0.27 4.27
C ALA A 100 -14.31 0.07 2.92
N ALA A 101 -15.60 0.45 2.92
CA ALA A 101 -16.30 0.87 1.70
C ALA A 101 -15.71 2.14 1.09
N HIS A 102 -15.35 3.13 1.93
CA HIS A 102 -14.71 4.36 1.47
C HIS A 102 -13.34 4.08 0.86
N LEU A 103 -12.51 3.28 1.53
CA LEU A 103 -11.21 2.85 1.01
C LEU A 103 -11.33 2.13 -0.33
N TYR A 104 -12.34 1.26 -0.49
CA TYR A 104 -12.59 0.58 -1.76
C TYR A 104 -12.95 1.57 -2.89
N GLN A 105 -13.82 2.54 -2.61
CA GLN A 105 -14.22 3.57 -3.58
C GLN A 105 -13.04 4.46 -4.00
N GLU A 106 -12.23 4.91 -3.04
CA GLU A 106 -11.05 5.75 -3.31
C GLU A 106 -9.95 4.98 -4.04
N HIS A 107 -9.77 3.70 -3.70
CA HIS A 107 -8.84 2.85 -4.43
C HIS A 107 -9.26 2.65 -5.89
N GLY A 108 -10.56 2.50 -6.16
CA GLY A 108 -11.10 2.47 -7.53
C GLY A 108 -10.81 3.75 -8.34
N LYS A 109 -10.52 4.87 -7.67
CA LYS A 109 -10.09 6.14 -8.28
C LYS A 109 -8.56 6.28 -8.39
N GLY A 110 -7.80 5.25 -7.99
CA GLY A 110 -6.35 5.24 -8.01
C GLY A 110 -5.69 5.79 -6.76
N ALA A 111 -6.42 6.01 -5.67
CA ALA A 111 -5.82 6.40 -4.40
C ALA A 111 -5.01 5.23 -3.78
N PRO A 112 -3.83 5.52 -3.20
CA PRO A 112 -3.09 4.52 -2.43
C PRO A 112 -3.85 4.13 -1.16
N LEU A 113 -3.53 2.96 -0.60
CA LEU A 113 -4.15 2.43 0.61
C LEU A 113 -3.11 2.22 1.69
N ASN A 114 -3.13 3.14 2.63
CA ASN A 114 -2.13 3.23 3.69
C ASN A 114 -2.81 3.44 5.06
N GLU A 115 -2.04 3.30 6.14
CA GLU A 115 -2.58 3.30 7.50
C GLU A 115 -3.06 4.70 7.89
N VAL A 116 -2.38 5.73 7.37
CA VAL A 116 -2.72 7.14 7.57
C VAL A 116 -4.15 7.43 7.10
N GLN A 117 -4.57 6.86 5.96
CA GLN A 117 -5.92 7.04 5.43
C GLN A 117 -6.98 6.38 6.31
N VAL A 118 -6.71 5.17 6.83
CA VAL A 118 -7.60 4.48 7.77
C VAL A 118 -7.81 5.34 9.03
N GLU A 119 -6.74 5.90 9.57
CA GLU A 119 -6.80 6.77 10.74
C GLU A 119 -7.55 8.07 10.50
N HIS A 120 -7.31 8.72 9.35
CA HIS A 120 -7.98 9.96 9.00
C HIS A 120 -9.49 9.74 8.91
N LEU A 121 -9.91 8.70 8.17
CA LEU A 121 -11.32 8.34 8.01
C LEU A 121 -11.97 7.96 9.32
N PHE A 122 -11.25 7.26 10.20
CA PHE A 122 -11.74 6.98 11.55
C PHE A 122 -12.00 8.27 12.32
N LYS A 123 -11.03 9.19 12.38
CA LYS A 123 -11.16 10.47 13.10
C LYS A 123 -12.30 11.34 12.56
N GLU A 124 -12.50 11.36 11.24
CA GLU A 124 -13.63 12.06 10.60
C GLU A 124 -14.97 11.47 11.01
N GLN A 125 -15.09 10.14 11.04
CA GLN A 125 -16.33 9.47 11.45
C GLN A 125 -16.64 9.64 12.94
N THR A 126 -15.62 9.60 13.81
CA THR A 126 -15.81 9.88 15.25
C THR A 126 -16.25 11.32 15.50
N ARG A 127 -15.70 12.28 14.73
CA ARG A 127 -16.06 13.71 14.85
C ARG A 127 -17.50 13.99 14.43
N LEU A 128 -18.02 13.28 13.42
CA LEU A 128 -19.41 13.41 12.96
C LEU A 128 -20.43 12.82 13.95
N GLN A 129 -20.01 11.92 14.85
CA GLN A 129 -20.89 11.34 15.88
C GLN A 129 -20.94 12.16 17.18
N GLN A 130 -20.11 13.20 17.34
CA GLN A 130 -20.07 14.07 18.53
C GLN A 130 -20.79 15.41 18.33
N VAL A 131 -21.43 15.64 17.19
CA VAL A 131 -22.24 16.84 16.92
C VAL A 131 -23.72 16.46 16.95
N VAL A 132 -24.22 16.13 18.15
CA VAL A 132 -25.65 16.05 18.49
C VAL A 132 -25.84 16.60 19.89
#